data_AF-A0A951RLP4-F1
#
_entry.id   AF-A0A951RLP4-F1
#
_cell.length_a   1.000
_cell.length_b   1.000
_cell.length_c   1.000
_cell.angle_alpha   90.00
_cell.angle_beta   90.00
_cell.angle_gamma   90.00
#
_symmetry.space_group_name_H-M   'P 1'
#
loop_
_entity.id
_entity.type
_entity.pdbx_description
1 polymer ?
#
loop_
_entity_poly.entity_id
_entity_poly.type
_entity_poly.pdbx_seq_one_letter_code
_entity_poly.pdbx_strand_id
1 'polypeptide(L)'
;NMQVVGSLKHNQVKALMEVPLSEYDFLYKSSKVSEVYGYRTKKQVFGQTFTIVVSYNSKSQAKKEKKYEENKIKILKRLAELKKKAEQGSGKGKKITRKGLCTNANKIIYSNLSTIFKYRIPEEGKISFEYWVDTTAEEAFKNSFGKIAIFTDLHDSSSADIARTYFAKNLVEEDFKFLKDKLLIPVPPFFMRKDGRIRVHVFLCVIGMLFYRYMAKKVEYAGLSVKELQHQLEGIRMAFVKNNETSKVSLVVEEMNPIQAKLFSRLELNEFLI
;
A
#
# COMPACT_ATOMS: atom_id res chain seq x y z
N ASN A 1 -12.39 11.95 24.96
CA ASN A 1 -11.59 10.83 24.42
C ASN A 1 -11.87 10.66 22.95
N MET A 2 -10.82 10.68 22.13
CA MET A 2 -10.91 10.43 20.70
C MET A 2 -10.14 9.15 20.44
N GLN A 3 -10.83 8.01 20.37
CA GLN A 3 -10.19 6.70 20.20
C GLN A 3 -9.43 6.65 18.88
N VAL A 4 -8.11 6.81 18.93
CA VAL A 4 -7.24 6.96 17.76
C VAL A 4 -6.22 5.85 17.74
N VAL A 5 -6.02 5.27 16.56
CA VAL A 5 -4.89 4.39 16.26
C VAL A 5 -4.28 4.87 14.95
N GLY A 6 -3.01 5.27 15.01
CA GLY A 6 -2.29 5.81 13.85
C GLY A 6 -0.82 5.42 13.85
N SER A 7 -0.05 5.92 12.89
CA SER A 7 1.40 5.71 12.85
C SER A 7 2.19 7.00 12.77
N LEU A 8 3.41 6.94 13.31
CA LEU A 8 4.36 8.05 13.33
C LEU A 8 5.40 7.87 12.22
N LYS A 9 5.82 9.00 11.64
CA LYS A 9 6.91 9.01 10.66
C LYS A 9 8.23 8.74 11.36
N HIS A 10 9.16 8.09 10.65
CA HIS A 10 10.48 7.73 11.17
C HIS A 10 11.21 8.89 11.86
N ASN A 11 11.16 10.09 11.27
CA ASN A 11 11.81 11.28 11.82
C ASN A 11 11.20 11.76 13.15
N GLN A 12 9.95 11.42 13.48
CA GLN A 12 9.31 11.78 14.75
C GLN A 12 9.73 10.84 15.90
N VAL A 13 10.24 9.66 15.58
CA VAL A 13 10.50 8.56 16.52
C VAL A 13 11.81 7.83 16.22
N LYS A 14 12.85 8.56 15.79
CA LYS A 14 14.15 7.99 15.39
C LYS A 14 14.72 7.02 16.45
N ALA A 15 14.78 7.46 17.71
CA ALA A 15 15.27 6.63 18.81
C ALA A 15 14.47 5.32 19.00
N LEU A 16 13.15 5.33 18.76
CA LEU A 16 12.32 4.13 18.88
C LEU A 16 12.55 3.13 17.73
N MET A 17 13.04 3.61 16.59
CA MET A 17 13.39 2.76 15.44
C MET A 17 14.73 2.07 15.62
N GLU A 18 15.56 2.57 16.54
CA GLU A 18 16.89 2.03 16.87
C GLU A 18 16.83 0.98 18.00
N VAL A 19 15.71 0.86 18.73
CA VAL A 19 15.52 -0.16 19.77
C VAL A 19 15.78 -1.56 19.19
N PRO A 20 16.66 -2.38 19.81
CA PRO A 20 17.04 -3.70 19.31
C PRO A 20 15.88 -4.68 19.41
N LEU A 21 15.84 -5.67 18.50
CA LEU A 21 14.76 -6.67 18.46
C LEU A 21 14.74 -7.58 19.70
N SER A 22 15.83 -7.65 20.48
CA SER A 22 15.88 -8.36 21.75
C SER A 22 14.97 -7.76 22.83
N GLU A 23 14.58 -6.50 22.69
CA GLU A 23 13.61 -5.83 23.59
C GLU A 23 12.16 -5.99 23.12
N TYR A 24 11.91 -6.71 22.02
CA TYR A 24 10.56 -6.85 21.47
C TYR A 24 9.92 -8.13 21.97
N ASP A 25 8.68 -8.01 22.43
CA ASP A 25 7.85 -9.15 22.82
C ASP A 25 7.11 -9.71 21.61
N PHE A 26 6.86 -11.01 21.61
CA PHE A 26 5.94 -11.62 20.65
C PHE A 26 4.52 -11.07 20.86
N LEU A 27 3.88 -10.60 19.78
CA LEU A 27 2.50 -10.10 19.85
C LEU A 27 1.50 -11.12 19.34
N TYR A 28 1.65 -11.57 18.09
CA TYR A 28 0.75 -12.54 17.47
C TYR A 28 1.34 -13.13 16.18
N LYS A 29 0.74 -14.22 15.73
CA LYS A 29 0.96 -14.85 14.43
C LYS A 29 -0.32 -14.81 13.62
N SER A 30 -0.21 -14.62 12.30
CA SER A 30 -1.35 -14.67 11.38
C SER A 30 -0.98 -15.54 10.17
N SER A 31 -1.97 -16.17 9.54
CA SER A 31 -1.75 -16.92 8.29
C SER A 31 -1.22 -16.03 7.16
N LYS A 32 -1.59 -14.74 7.15
CA LYS A 32 -1.15 -13.74 6.16
C LYS A 32 0.09 -12.95 6.60
N VAL A 33 0.29 -12.76 7.89
CA VAL A 33 1.36 -11.95 8.49
C VAL A 33 2.28 -12.88 9.27
N SER A 34 3.56 -12.98 8.89
CA SER A 34 4.57 -13.64 9.73
C SER A 34 4.50 -13.15 11.17
N GLU A 35 5.09 -13.91 12.10
CA GLU A 35 5.19 -13.52 13.50
C GLU A 35 5.50 -12.04 13.66
N VAL A 36 4.63 -11.36 14.41
CA VAL A 36 4.70 -9.93 14.67
C VAL A 36 5.19 -9.75 16.09
N TYR A 37 6.22 -8.92 16.23
CA TYR A 37 6.81 -8.57 17.52
C TYR A 37 6.54 -7.09 17.81
N GLY A 38 6.65 -6.69 19.08
CA GLY A 38 6.32 -5.34 19.51
C GLY A 38 7.13 -4.86 20.70
N TYR A 39 7.55 -3.60 20.64
CA TYR A 39 8.09 -2.86 21.77
C TYR A 39 7.10 -1.77 22.19
N ARG A 40 6.66 -1.78 23.45
CA ARG A 40 5.67 -0.82 23.99
C ARG A 40 6.36 0.26 24.81
N THR A 41 5.98 1.51 24.60
CA THR A 41 6.45 2.65 25.40
C THR A 41 5.38 3.75 25.45
N LYS A 42 5.66 4.86 26.13
CA LYS A 42 4.85 6.08 26.12
C LYS A 42 5.69 7.25 25.63
N LYS A 43 5.08 8.16 24.86
CA LYS A 43 5.76 9.37 24.38
C LYS A 43 4.77 10.49 24.18
N GLN A 44 5.21 11.73 24.42
CA GLN A 44 4.46 12.91 24.05
C GLN A 44 4.57 13.15 22.54
N VAL A 45 3.42 13.15 21.86
CA VAL A 45 3.31 13.43 20.42
C VAL A 45 2.07 14.29 20.22
N PHE A 46 2.12 15.28 19.33
CA PHE A 46 1.00 16.19 19.09
C PHE A 46 0.49 16.90 20.37
N GLY A 47 1.38 17.19 21.32
CA GLY A 47 1.04 17.87 22.58
C GLY A 47 0.44 16.98 23.66
N GLN A 48 0.14 15.70 23.38
CA GLN A 48 -0.45 14.75 24.33
C GLN A 48 0.43 13.50 24.49
N THR A 49 0.37 12.86 25.65
CA THR A 49 1.02 11.56 25.88
C THR A 49 0.20 10.44 25.25
N PHE A 50 0.82 9.70 24.34
CA PHE A 50 0.23 8.52 23.70
C PHE A 50 0.99 7.25 24.09
N THR A 51 0.29 6.11 24.07
CA THR A 51 0.96 4.80 24.03
C THR A 51 1.54 4.61 22.64
N ILE A 52 2.80 4.19 22.56
CA ILE A 52 3.45 3.80 21.32
C ILE A 52 3.74 2.30 21.35
N VAL A 53 3.39 1.61 20.27
CA VAL A 53 3.81 0.23 20.00
C VAL A 53 4.64 0.26 18.72
N VAL A 54 5.93 -0.01 18.83
CA VAL A 54 6.78 -0.25 17.66
C VAL A 54 6.61 -1.70 17.26
N SER A 55 5.86 -1.94 16.19
CA SER A 55 5.66 -3.28 15.64
C SER A 55 6.77 -3.62 14.66
N TYR A 56 7.22 -4.87 14.68
CA TYR A 56 8.21 -5.42 13.77
C TYR A 56 7.69 -6.67 13.05
N ASN A 57 8.03 -6.78 11.76
CA ASN A 57 7.72 -7.94 10.92
C ASN A 57 8.86 -8.24 9.93
N SER A 58 9.37 -9.48 9.96
CA SER A 58 10.48 -9.95 9.13
C SER A 58 10.16 -9.99 7.63
N LYS A 59 8.94 -10.33 7.20
CA LYS A 59 8.53 -10.24 5.78
C LYS A 59 8.57 -8.80 5.27
N SER A 60 8.11 -7.86 6.10
CA SER A 60 8.16 -6.43 5.76
C SER A 60 9.60 -5.92 5.68
N GLN A 61 10.47 -6.39 6.58
CA GLN A 61 11.90 -6.11 6.55
C GLN A 61 12.53 -6.61 5.24
N ALA A 62 12.41 -7.91 4.94
CA ALA A 62 12.99 -8.51 3.74
C ALA A 62 12.51 -7.83 2.44
N LYS A 63 11.23 -7.46 2.37
CA LYS A 63 10.66 -6.73 1.22
C LYS A 63 11.26 -5.33 1.08
N LYS A 64 11.44 -4.59 2.19
CA LYS A 64 12.08 -3.27 2.18
C LYS A 64 13.56 -3.36 1.84
N GLU A 65 14.27 -4.34 2.39
CA GLU A 65 15.68 -4.62 2.12
C GLU A 65 15.90 -4.87 0.62
N LYS A 66 15.16 -5.83 0.04
CA LYS A 66 15.25 -6.13 -1.39
C LYS A 66 15.01 -4.89 -2.26
N LYS A 67 13.95 -4.12 -1.96
CA LYS A 67 13.62 -2.90 -2.71
C LYS A 67 14.71 -1.84 -2.55
N TYR A 68 15.30 -1.72 -1.37
CA TYR A 68 16.39 -0.80 -1.11
C TYR A 68 17.63 -1.17 -1.93
N GLU A 69 18.05 -2.44 -1.93
CA GLU A 69 19.20 -2.91 -2.70
C GLU A 69 19.01 -2.70 -4.21
N GLU A 70 17.82 -3.03 -4.74
CA GLU A 70 17.48 -2.76 -6.14
C GLU A 70 17.58 -1.27 -6.49
N ASN A 71 17.17 -0.39 -5.58
CA ASN A 71 17.26 1.05 -5.77
C ASN A 71 18.69 1.56 -5.62
N LYS A 72 19.47 1.03 -4.67
CA LYS A 72 20.88 1.36 -4.45
C LYS A 72 21.68 1.10 -5.71
N ILE A 73 21.52 -0.07 -6.32
CA ILE A 73 22.17 -0.41 -7.61
C ILE A 73 21.84 0.62 -8.69
N LYS A 74 20.55 0.99 -8.84
CA LYS A 74 20.10 1.96 -9.84
C LYS A 74 20.68 3.35 -9.60
N ILE A 75 20.71 3.80 -8.35
CA ILE A 75 21.25 5.11 -7.95
C ILE A 75 22.75 5.14 -8.22
N LEU A 76 23.51 4.16 -7.73
CA LEU A 76 24.96 4.09 -7.92
C LEU A 76 25.35 4.03 -9.40
N LYS A 77 24.62 3.26 -10.21
CA LYS A 77 24.83 3.22 -11.66
C LYS A 77 24.65 4.60 -12.30
N ARG A 78 23.57 5.32 -11.97
CA ARG A 78 23.32 6.67 -12.49
C ARG A 78 24.32 7.71 -12.00
N LEU A 79 24.78 7.61 -10.75
CA LEU A 79 25.84 8.48 -10.21
C LEU A 79 27.18 8.21 -10.90
N ALA A 80 27.51 6.95 -11.18
CA ALA A 80 28.70 6.58 -11.94
C ALA A 80 28.65 7.12 -13.37
N GLU A 81 27.50 7.04 -14.04
CA GLU A 81 27.29 7.65 -15.36
C GLU A 81 27.43 9.18 -15.33
N LEU A 82 26.91 9.83 -14.26
CA LEU A 82 27.07 11.27 -14.06
C LEU A 82 28.53 11.66 -13.83
N LYS A 83 29.27 10.86 -13.06
CA LYS A 83 30.72 11.02 -12.83
C LYS A 83 31.50 10.94 -14.15
N LYS A 84 31.26 9.89 -14.95
CA LYS A 84 31.90 9.73 -16.27
C LYS A 84 31.64 10.94 -17.18
N LYS A 85 30.40 11.45 -17.21
CA LYS A 85 30.04 12.65 -17.98
C LYS A 85 30.73 13.92 -17.49
N ALA A 86 31.00 14.04 -16.18
CA ALA A 86 31.75 15.16 -15.63
C ALA A 86 33.23 15.12 -16.05
N GLU A 87 33.84 13.92 -16.00
CA GLU A 87 35.29 13.74 -16.15
C GLU A 87 35.77 13.64 -17.60
N GLN A 88 34.96 13.06 -18.50
CA GLN A 88 35.30 12.87 -19.92
C GLN A 88 35.34 14.17 -20.72
N GLY A 89 34.84 15.29 -20.18
CA GLY A 89 34.67 16.53 -20.93
C GLY A 89 33.56 16.40 -22.00
N SER A 90 33.12 17.53 -22.56
CA SER A 90 32.01 17.56 -23.51
C SER A 90 32.30 16.76 -24.78
N GLY A 91 31.50 15.73 -25.06
CA GLY A 91 31.27 15.25 -26.43
C GLY A 91 30.53 16.33 -27.27
N LYS A 92 29.86 15.95 -28.38
CA LYS A 92 29.12 16.88 -29.28
C LYS A 92 28.00 17.74 -28.63
N GLY A 93 27.83 17.74 -27.30
CA GLY A 93 26.81 18.48 -26.56
C GLY A 93 27.35 19.58 -25.65
N LYS A 94 26.45 20.35 -25.04
CA LYS A 94 26.76 21.46 -24.11
C LYS A 94 27.57 20.96 -22.91
N LYS A 95 28.65 21.67 -22.57
CA LYS A 95 29.49 21.38 -21.38
C LYS A 95 28.61 21.33 -20.11
N ILE A 96 28.78 20.27 -19.32
CA ILE A 96 28.07 20.13 -18.05
C ILE A 96 28.64 21.15 -17.05
N THR A 97 27.75 21.90 -16.40
CA THR A 97 28.13 22.90 -15.38
C THR A 97 28.01 22.32 -13.98
N ARG A 98 28.69 22.92 -12.99
CA ARG A 98 28.55 22.55 -11.56
C ARG A 98 27.08 22.58 -11.12
N LYS A 99 26.33 23.62 -11.51
CA LYS A 99 24.88 23.73 -11.26
C LYS A 99 24.10 22.58 -11.91
N GLY A 100 24.47 22.18 -13.12
CA GLY A 100 23.88 21.03 -13.81
C GLY A 100 24.17 19.71 -13.09
N LEU A 101 25.38 19.53 -12.58
CA LEU A 101 25.76 18.35 -11.78
C LEU A 101 24.93 18.25 -10.49
N CYS A 102 24.83 19.33 -9.71
CA CYS A 102 23.95 19.38 -8.53
C CYS A 102 22.51 19.00 -8.88
N THR A 103 21.98 19.60 -9.95
CA THR A 103 20.58 19.36 -10.38
C THR A 103 20.37 17.88 -10.77
N ASN A 104 21.32 17.28 -11.48
CA ASN A 104 21.23 15.88 -11.87
C ASN A 104 21.41 14.94 -10.68
N ALA A 105 22.36 15.22 -9.78
CA ALA A 105 22.56 14.46 -8.56
C ALA A 105 21.30 14.44 -7.68
N ASN A 106 20.67 15.60 -7.47
CA ASN A 106 19.41 15.71 -6.72
C ASN A 106 18.20 15.04 -7.43
N LYS A 107 18.25 14.87 -8.75
CA LYS A 107 17.23 14.07 -9.49
C LYS A 107 17.47 12.57 -9.36
N ILE A 108 18.73 12.15 -9.24
CA ILE A 108 19.12 10.74 -9.09
C ILE A 108 18.88 10.27 -7.66
N ILE A 109 19.25 11.09 -6.67
CA ILE A 109 19.11 10.77 -5.24
C ILE A 109 17.73 11.21 -4.76
N TYR A 110 16.89 10.23 -4.41
CA TYR A 110 15.58 10.53 -3.84
C TYR A 110 15.71 11.30 -2.52
N SER A 111 14.78 12.23 -2.26
CA SER A 111 14.83 13.11 -1.08
C SER A 111 14.95 12.34 0.24
N ASN A 112 14.27 11.21 0.37
CA ASN A 112 14.30 10.33 1.53
C ASN A 112 15.60 9.53 1.70
N LEU A 113 16.52 9.55 0.72
CA LEU A 113 17.82 8.88 0.76
C LEU A 113 19.00 9.86 0.70
N SER A 114 18.74 11.16 0.77
CA SER A 114 19.75 12.23 0.77
C SER A 114 20.69 12.21 1.99
N THR A 115 20.28 11.53 3.07
CA THR A 115 21.15 11.28 4.22
C THR A 115 22.13 10.14 3.97
N ILE A 116 21.85 9.25 3.01
CA ILE A 116 22.63 8.04 2.74
C ILE A 116 23.57 8.26 1.54
N PHE A 117 23.04 8.70 0.41
CA PHE A 117 23.84 8.97 -0.78
C PHE A 117 24.32 10.41 -0.74
N LYS A 118 25.63 10.58 -0.69
CA LYS A 118 26.29 11.88 -0.63
C LYS A 118 27.07 12.13 -1.91
N TYR A 119 27.24 13.40 -2.23
CA TYR A 119 28.07 13.82 -3.35
C TYR A 119 28.79 15.12 -3.03
N ARG A 120 29.93 15.34 -3.70
CA ARG A 120 30.73 16.55 -3.62
C ARG A 120 31.13 16.97 -5.03
N ILE A 121 31.09 18.27 -5.28
CA ILE A 121 31.54 18.89 -6.53
C ILE A 121 32.55 19.97 -6.12
N PRO A 122 33.85 19.79 -6.39
CA PRO A 122 34.85 20.79 -6.07
C PRO A 122 34.59 22.13 -6.75
N GLU A 123 34.70 23.22 -5.99
CA GLU A 123 34.45 24.59 -6.48
C GLU A 123 35.60 25.09 -7.36
N GLU A 124 36.83 24.69 -7.06
CA GLU A 124 38.05 25.05 -7.77
C GLU A 124 38.56 23.89 -8.64
N GLY A 125 39.34 24.23 -9.66
CA GLY A 125 39.95 23.25 -10.56
C GLY A 125 38.99 22.68 -11.62
N LYS A 126 39.41 21.55 -12.21
CA LYS A 126 38.64 20.83 -13.25
C LYS A 126 37.32 20.33 -12.67
N ILE A 127 36.25 20.41 -13.45
CA ILE A 127 34.94 19.89 -13.05
C ILE A 127 35.06 18.38 -12.79
N SER A 128 34.85 17.98 -11.53
CA SER A 128 34.80 16.58 -11.09
C SER A 128 33.54 16.34 -10.26
N PHE A 129 33.20 15.07 -10.08
CA PHE A 129 32.02 14.64 -9.33
C PHE A 129 32.37 13.44 -8.46
N GLU A 130 32.32 13.64 -7.15
CA GLU A 130 32.57 12.61 -6.15
C GLU A 130 31.24 12.20 -5.53
N TYR A 131 31.07 10.91 -5.25
CA TYR A 131 29.91 10.39 -4.55
C TYR A 131 30.30 9.21 -3.67
N TRP A 132 29.59 9.05 -2.56
CA TRP A 132 29.79 7.95 -1.64
C TRP A 132 28.49 7.59 -0.94
N VAL A 133 28.49 6.45 -0.26
CA VAL A 133 27.41 6.00 0.62
C VAL A 133 27.89 6.22 2.05
N ASP A 134 27.12 6.95 2.83
CA ASP A 134 27.29 7.03 4.28
C ASP A 134 26.80 5.71 4.90
N THR A 135 27.75 4.86 5.28
CA THR A 135 27.46 3.50 5.79
C THR A 135 26.72 3.54 7.12
N THR A 136 27.04 4.49 7.99
CA THR A 136 26.36 4.65 9.28
C THR A 136 24.91 5.09 9.08
N ALA A 137 24.65 6.03 8.17
CA ALA A 137 23.28 6.44 7.82
C ALA A 137 22.52 5.30 7.12
N GLU A 138 23.19 4.50 6.29
CA GLU A 138 22.63 3.32 5.64
C GLU A 138 22.21 2.26 6.67
N GLU A 139 23.07 1.91 7.61
CA GLU A 139 22.78 0.94 8.67
C GLU A 139 21.61 1.39 9.55
N ALA A 140 21.60 2.65 9.99
CA ALA A 140 20.49 3.21 10.75
C ALA A 140 19.16 3.15 9.96
N PHE A 141 19.21 3.41 8.64
CA PHE A 141 18.04 3.29 7.78
C PHE A 141 17.56 1.84 7.65
N LYS A 142 18.48 0.88 7.47
CA LYS A 142 18.16 -0.55 7.40
C LYS A 142 17.62 -1.10 8.72
N ASN A 143 18.09 -0.60 9.86
CA ASN A 143 17.58 -0.97 11.19
C ASN A 143 16.09 -0.61 11.38
N SER A 144 15.58 0.34 10.61
CA SER A 144 14.15 0.70 10.60
C SER A 144 13.28 -0.24 9.75
N PHE A 145 13.89 -1.12 8.96
CA PHE A 145 13.13 -2.00 8.08
C PHE A 145 12.31 -3.00 8.88
N GLY A 146 11.09 -3.27 8.41
CA GLY A 146 10.12 -4.06 9.14
C GLY A 146 9.47 -3.36 10.34
N LYS A 147 10.00 -2.23 10.83
CA LYS A 147 9.47 -1.48 11.97
C LYS A 147 8.39 -0.47 11.55
N ILE A 148 7.36 -0.33 12.39
CA ILE A 148 6.30 0.68 12.30
C ILE A 148 5.96 1.15 13.72
N ALA A 149 6.07 2.45 13.98
CA ALA A 149 5.66 3.04 15.25
C ALA A 149 4.17 3.41 15.19
N ILE A 150 3.36 2.69 15.96
CA ILE A 150 1.92 2.89 16.09
C ILE A 150 1.69 3.72 17.33
N PHE A 151 0.85 4.76 17.27
CA PHE A 151 0.47 5.55 18.43
C PHE A 151 -1.04 5.47 18.69
N THR A 152 -1.44 5.52 19.96
CA THR A 152 -2.85 5.43 20.38
C THR A 152 -3.10 6.01 21.76
N ASP A 153 -4.31 6.52 22.00
CA ASP A 153 -4.84 6.91 23.31
C ASP A 153 -5.53 5.75 24.05
N LEU A 154 -5.60 4.56 23.41
CA LEU A 154 -6.09 3.33 24.02
C LEU A 154 -5.02 2.73 24.95
N HIS A 155 -4.77 3.40 26.07
CA HIS A 155 -3.67 3.07 26.98
C HIS A 155 -3.78 1.70 27.63
N ASP A 156 -4.99 1.18 27.79
CA ASP A 156 -5.27 -0.10 28.46
C ASP A 156 -5.32 -1.28 27.50
N SER A 157 -5.36 -1.04 26.18
CA SER A 157 -5.35 -2.11 25.19
C SER A 157 -4.00 -2.84 25.17
N SER A 158 -4.04 -4.15 24.90
CA SER A 158 -2.82 -4.96 24.75
C SER A 158 -2.01 -4.50 23.54
N SER A 159 -0.69 -4.70 23.56
CA SER A 159 0.17 -4.35 22.41
C SER A 159 -0.22 -5.13 21.15
N ALA A 160 -0.71 -6.37 21.32
CA ALA A 160 -1.20 -7.20 20.24
C ALA A 160 -2.49 -6.63 19.61
N ASP A 161 -3.45 -6.16 20.40
CA ASP A 161 -4.70 -5.58 19.90
C ASP A 161 -4.49 -4.22 19.24
N ILE A 162 -3.57 -3.40 19.78
CA ILE A 162 -3.15 -2.14 19.16
C ILE A 162 -2.58 -2.41 17.76
N ALA A 163 -1.64 -3.37 17.67
CA ALA A 163 -1.04 -3.73 16.40
C ALA A 163 -2.07 -4.33 15.42
N ARG A 164 -2.92 -5.25 15.87
CA ARG A 164 -4.00 -5.83 15.04
C ARG A 164 -4.94 -4.77 14.51
N THR A 165 -5.41 -3.86 15.37
CA THR A 165 -6.29 -2.75 14.99
C THR A 165 -5.64 -1.86 13.93
N TYR A 166 -4.36 -1.50 14.12
CA TYR A 166 -3.63 -0.72 13.13
C TYR A 166 -3.52 -1.45 11.77
N PHE A 167 -3.17 -2.74 11.77
CA PHE A 167 -3.01 -3.51 10.53
C PHE A 167 -4.34 -3.93 9.89
N ALA A 168 -5.44 -3.97 10.66
CA ALA A 168 -6.79 -4.17 10.14
C ALA A 168 -7.23 -3.02 9.23
N LYS A 169 -6.61 -1.83 9.35
CA LYS A 169 -6.81 -0.73 8.41
C LYS A 169 -6.58 -1.14 6.94
N ASN A 170 -5.69 -2.10 6.69
CA ASN A 170 -5.44 -2.59 5.32
C ASN A 170 -6.72 -3.14 4.65
N LEU A 171 -7.65 -3.72 5.42
CA LEU A 171 -8.93 -4.20 4.91
C LEU A 171 -9.77 -3.04 4.34
N VAL A 172 -9.78 -1.91 5.05
CA VAL A 172 -10.47 -0.68 4.63
C VAL A 172 -9.70 0.02 3.51
N GLU A 173 -8.36 -0.05 3.48
CA GLU A 173 -7.57 0.48 2.36
C GLU A 173 -7.81 -0.28 1.06
N GLU A 174 -8.08 -1.58 1.12
CA GLU A 174 -8.56 -2.36 -0.03
C GLU A 174 -9.92 -1.85 -0.49
N ASP A 175 -10.87 -1.62 0.42
CA ASP A 175 -12.17 -0.98 0.12
C ASP A 175 -12.01 0.36 -0.60
N PHE A 176 -11.14 1.24 -0.10
CA PHE A 176 -10.89 2.51 -0.76
C PHE A 176 -10.32 2.37 -2.18
N LYS A 177 -9.63 1.28 -2.50
CA LYS A 177 -9.20 1.01 -3.89
C LYS A 177 -10.40 0.63 -4.75
N PHE A 178 -11.33 -0.18 -4.23
CA PHE A 178 -12.58 -0.51 -4.93
C PHE A 178 -13.42 0.73 -5.24
N LEU A 179 -13.55 1.66 -4.27
CA LEU A 179 -14.26 2.95 -4.47
C LEU A 179 -13.61 3.88 -5.49
N LYS A 180 -12.34 3.63 -5.85
CA LYS A 180 -11.62 4.41 -6.86
C LYS A 180 -11.57 3.67 -8.19
N ASP A 181 -12.02 2.42 -8.23
CA ASP A 181 -12.04 1.61 -9.43
C ASP A 181 -13.18 2.10 -10.34
N LYS A 182 -12.82 2.58 -11.52
CA LYS A 182 -13.77 3.18 -12.47
C LYS A 182 -14.80 2.19 -12.99
N LEU A 183 -14.48 0.90 -12.98
CA LEU A 183 -15.33 -0.15 -13.52
C LEU A 183 -16.25 -0.77 -12.47
N LEU A 184 -15.92 -0.64 -11.18
CA LEU A 184 -16.65 -1.29 -10.11
C LEU A 184 -17.53 -0.31 -9.33
N ILE A 185 -16.90 0.65 -8.66
CA ILE A 185 -17.61 1.63 -7.83
C ILE A 185 -16.94 2.98 -8.05
N PRO A 186 -17.34 3.74 -9.09
CA PRO A 186 -16.70 4.99 -9.43
C PRO A 186 -17.14 6.11 -8.48
N VAL A 187 -16.59 6.18 -7.27
CA VAL A 187 -16.88 7.29 -6.33
C VAL A 187 -16.51 8.66 -6.89
N PRO A 188 -15.37 8.86 -7.61
CA PRO A 188 -15.09 10.15 -8.21
C PRO A 188 -16.23 10.55 -9.16
N PRO A 189 -17.00 11.62 -8.85
CA PRO A 189 -18.13 11.98 -9.69
C PRO A 189 -17.59 12.58 -10.99
N PHE A 190 -17.76 11.87 -12.10
CA PHE A 190 -17.22 12.35 -13.38
C PHE A 190 -17.94 13.61 -13.89
N PHE A 191 -19.23 13.78 -13.58
CA PHE A 191 -20.05 14.85 -14.17
C PHE A 191 -21.08 15.49 -13.21
N MET A 192 -21.06 15.19 -11.91
CA MET A 192 -22.04 15.73 -10.96
C MET A 192 -21.51 17.01 -10.28
N ARG A 193 -22.25 18.12 -10.43
CA ARG A 193 -21.88 19.44 -9.89
C ARG A 193 -22.72 19.89 -8.69
N LYS A 194 -23.85 19.22 -8.40
CA LYS A 194 -24.76 19.57 -7.30
C LYS A 194 -24.50 18.68 -6.08
N ASP A 195 -24.30 19.28 -4.91
CA ASP A 195 -24.00 18.57 -3.65
C ASP A 195 -24.99 17.46 -3.32
N GLY A 196 -26.29 17.68 -3.51
CA GLY A 196 -27.31 16.65 -3.26
C GLY A 196 -27.11 15.39 -4.12
N ARG A 197 -26.74 15.57 -5.39
CA ARG A 197 -26.47 14.44 -6.31
C ARG A 197 -25.16 13.74 -5.95
N ILE A 198 -24.15 14.48 -5.51
CA ILE A 198 -22.89 13.91 -5.00
C ILE A 198 -23.16 13.04 -3.78
N ARG A 199 -23.97 13.51 -2.81
CA ARG A 199 -24.33 12.73 -1.62
C ARG A 199 -25.06 11.43 -1.97
N VAL A 200 -26.05 11.48 -2.86
CA VAL A 200 -26.79 10.29 -3.31
C VAL A 200 -25.87 9.31 -4.05
N HIS A 201 -25.00 9.81 -4.93
CA HIS A 201 -24.03 8.98 -5.65
C HIS A 201 -23.08 8.25 -4.70
N VAL A 202 -22.48 8.98 -3.75
CA VAL A 202 -21.60 8.40 -2.74
C VAL A 202 -22.35 7.37 -1.89
N PHE A 203 -23.59 7.66 -1.51
CA PHE A 203 -24.44 6.71 -0.78
C PHE A 203 -24.65 5.41 -1.58
N LEU A 204 -25.05 5.49 -2.85
CA LEU A 204 -25.23 4.31 -3.70
C LEU A 204 -23.93 3.52 -3.88
N CYS A 205 -22.79 4.21 -4.03
CA CYS A 205 -21.49 3.57 -4.12
C CYS A 205 -21.14 2.77 -2.84
N VAL A 206 -21.39 3.35 -1.67
CA VAL A 206 -21.17 2.68 -0.38
C VAL A 206 -22.11 1.49 -0.20
N ILE A 207 -23.38 1.62 -0.60
CA ILE A 207 -24.34 0.51 -0.58
C ILE A 207 -23.90 -0.63 -1.51
N GLY A 208 -23.47 -0.32 -2.75
CA GLY A 208 -22.95 -1.31 -3.67
C GLY A 208 -21.73 -2.05 -3.12
N MET A 209 -20.81 -1.33 -2.47
CA MET A 209 -19.67 -1.93 -1.77
C MET A 209 -20.11 -2.89 -0.66
N LEU A 210 -21.07 -2.48 0.17
CA LEU A 210 -21.61 -3.31 1.24
C LEU A 210 -22.19 -4.61 0.68
N PHE A 211 -22.91 -4.56 -0.45
CA PHE A 211 -23.40 -5.76 -1.13
C PHE A 211 -22.26 -6.66 -1.60
N TYR A 212 -21.22 -6.14 -2.26
CA TYR A 212 -20.07 -6.94 -2.66
C TYR A 212 -19.37 -7.60 -1.48
N ARG A 213 -19.20 -6.89 -0.36
CA ARG A 213 -18.62 -7.44 0.88
C ARG A 213 -19.50 -8.52 1.49
N TYR A 214 -20.81 -8.32 1.48
CA TYR A 214 -21.77 -9.32 1.94
C TYR A 214 -21.72 -10.60 1.08
N MET A 215 -21.70 -10.46 -0.25
CA MET A 215 -21.55 -11.59 -1.16
C MET A 215 -20.22 -12.32 -0.94
N ALA A 216 -19.11 -11.58 -0.85
CA ALA A 216 -17.80 -12.15 -0.57
C ALA A 216 -17.77 -12.93 0.75
N LYS A 217 -18.47 -12.44 1.78
CA LYS A 217 -18.64 -13.16 3.05
C LYS A 217 -19.47 -14.44 2.89
N LYS A 218 -20.58 -14.41 2.13
CA LYS A 218 -21.40 -15.60 1.84
C LYS A 218 -20.61 -16.71 1.12
N VAL A 219 -19.62 -16.34 0.31
CA VAL A 219 -18.79 -17.24 -0.51
C VAL A 219 -17.34 -17.34 -0.04
N GLU A 220 -17.06 -17.04 1.23
CA GLU A 220 -15.70 -16.99 1.79
C GLU A 220 -14.90 -18.29 1.56
N TYR A 221 -15.57 -19.44 1.59
CA TYR A 221 -14.97 -20.76 1.31
C TYR A 221 -14.38 -20.87 -0.10
N ALA A 222 -14.80 -20.04 -1.05
CA ALA A 222 -14.30 -20.06 -2.41
C ALA A 222 -12.89 -19.44 -2.52
N GLY A 223 -12.43 -18.77 -1.46
CA GLY A 223 -11.10 -18.15 -1.42
C GLY A 223 -10.90 -17.02 -2.43
N LEU A 224 -11.98 -16.52 -3.04
CA LEU A 224 -11.94 -15.49 -4.07
C LEU A 224 -11.76 -14.10 -3.45
N SER A 225 -10.91 -13.29 -4.06
CA SER A 225 -10.93 -11.85 -3.82
C SER A 225 -12.23 -11.22 -4.35
N VAL A 226 -12.58 -10.04 -3.86
CA VAL A 226 -13.78 -9.31 -4.34
C VAL A 226 -13.70 -9.02 -5.85
N LYS A 227 -12.49 -8.81 -6.40
CA LYS A 227 -12.30 -8.63 -7.86
C LYS A 227 -12.58 -9.91 -8.64
N GLU A 228 -12.06 -11.04 -8.17
CA GLU A 228 -12.32 -12.33 -8.81
C GLU A 228 -13.79 -12.70 -8.70
N LEU A 229 -14.42 -12.46 -7.53
CA LEU A 229 -15.85 -12.66 -7.36
C LEU A 229 -16.65 -11.85 -8.38
N GLN A 230 -16.36 -10.56 -8.53
CA GLN A 230 -17.02 -9.73 -9.53
C GLN A 230 -16.79 -10.24 -10.95
N HIS A 231 -15.56 -10.59 -11.31
CA HIS A 231 -15.25 -11.12 -12.63
C HIS A 231 -16.01 -12.42 -12.95
N GLN A 232 -16.13 -13.32 -11.97
CA GLN A 232 -16.90 -14.56 -12.14
C GLN A 232 -18.40 -14.27 -12.31
N LEU A 233 -18.96 -13.37 -11.50
CA LEU A 233 -20.36 -12.96 -11.58
C LEU A 233 -20.69 -12.25 -12.90
N GLU A 234 -19.81 -11.38 -13.39
CA GLU A 234 -19.94 -10.71 -14.69
C GLU A 234 -19.97 -11.70 -15.85
N GLY A 235 -19.27 -12.83 -15.71
CA GLY A 235 -19.30 -13.91 -16.69
C GLY A 235 -20.58 -14.76 -16.67
N ILE A 236 -21.47 -14.61 -15.68
CA ILE A 236 -22.76 -15.31 -15.66
C ILE A 236 -23.73 -14.54 -16.55
N ARG A 237 -24.06 -15.12 -17.70
CA ARG A 237 -24.96 -14.53 -18.69
C ARG A 237 -26.34 -15.14 -18.60
N MET A 238 -27.36 -14.30 -18.79
CA MET A 238 -28.76 -14.70 -18.81
C MET A 238 -29.38 -14.32 -20.15
N ALA A 239 -30.25 -15.18 -20.67
CA ALA A 239 -30.94 -15.01 -21.94
C ALA A 239 -32.43 -15.27 -21.76
N PHE A 240 -33.26 -14.48 -22.44
CA PHE A 240 -34.68 -14.78 -22.58
C PHE A 240 -34.88 -15.73 -23.76
N VAL A 241 -35.43 -16.90 -23.49
CA VAL A 241 -35.74 -17.90 -24.50
C VAL A 241 -37.24 -17.95 -24.68
N LYS A 242 -37.71 -17.80 -25.93
CA LYS A 242 -39.12 -17.98 -26.28
C LYS A 242 -39.31 -19.39 -26.82
N ASN A 243 -40.18 -20.17 -26.19
CA ASN A 243 -40.59 -21.44 -26.72
C ASN A 243 -41.59 -21.20 -27.86
N ASN A 244 -41.28 -21.69 -29.07
CA ASN A 244 -42.10 -21.47 -30.27
C ASN A 244 -43.45 -22.18 -30.23
N GLU A 245 -43.58 -23.27 -29.47
CA GLU A 245 -44.81 -24.07 -29.39
C GLU A 245 -45.80 -23.48 -28.38
N THR A 246 -45.29 -23.00 -27.24
CA THR A 246 -46.12 -22.47 -26.15
C THR A 246 -46.19 -20.95 -26.11
N SER A 247 -45.40 -20.26 -26.95
CA SER A 247 -45.17 -18.81 -26.91
C SER A 247 -44.70 -18.27 -25.55
N LYS A 248 -44.34 -19.14 -24.61
CA LYS A 248 -43.87 -18.78 -23.27
C LYS A 248 -42.43 -18.30 -23.35
N VAL A 249 -42.15 -17.18 -22.69
CA VAL A 249 -40.78 -16.66 -22.51
C VAL A 249 -40.29 -17.09 -21.14
N SER A 250 -39.08 -17.65 -21.08
CA SER A 250 -38.40 -18.04 -19.83
C SER A 250 -37.02 -17.41 -19.76
N LEU A 251 -36.62 -16.95 -18.57
CA LEU A 251 -35.25 -16.52 -18.31
C LEU A 251 -34.36 -17.75 -18.05
N VAL A 252 -33.30 -17.91 -18.83
CA VAL A 252 -32.37 -19.04 -18.75
C VAL A 252 -30.95 -18.52 -18.55
N VAL A 253 -30.11 -19.28 -17.87
CA VAL A 253 -28.67 -18.97 -17.70
C VAL A 253 -27.88 -19.71 -18.77
N GLU A 254 -26.89 -19.04 -19.36
CA GLU A 254 -25.93 -19.67 -20.28
C GLU A 254 -25.00 -20.65 -19.55
N GLU A 255 -24.12 -21.33 -20.31
CA GLU A 255 -23.15 -22.26 -19.73
C GLU A 255 -22.24 -21.55 -18.71
N MET A 256 -22.20 -22.11 -17.50
CA MET A 256 -21.38 -21.63 -16.40
C MET A 256 -20.15 -22.52 -16.21
N ASN A 257 -19.01 -21.91 -15.91
CA ASN A 257 -17.85 -22.65 -15.43
C ASN A 257 -18.11 -23.20 -14.00
N PRO A 258 -17.29 -24.15 -13.49
CA PRO A 258 -17.51 -24.75 -12.18
C PRO A 258 -17.52 -23.74 -11.01
N ILE A 259 -16.75 -22.66 -11.10
CA ILE A 259 -16.71 -21.60 -10.07
C ILE A 259 -18.02 -20.80 -10.11
N GLN A 260 -18.46 -20.40 -11.30
CA GLN A 260 -19.72 -19.68 -11.53
C GLN A 260 -20.92 -20.49 -11.06
N ALA A 261 -21.02 -21.77 -11.40
CA ALA A 261 -22.11 -22.63 -10.96
C ALA A 261 -22.16 -22.74 -9.43
N LYS A 262 -21.00 -22.84 -8.78
CA LYS A 262 -20.88 -22.86 -7.32
C LYS A 262 -21.30 -21.54 -6.68
N LEU A 263 -20.93 -20.41 -7.29
CA LEU A 263 -21.36 -19.07 -6.85
C LEU A 263 -22.87 -18.89 -7.03
N PHE A 264 -23.41 -19.26 -8.20
CA PHE A 264 -24.81 -19.15 -8.56
C PHE A 264 -25.71 -19.90 -7.57
N SER A 265 -25.36 -21.16 -7.28
CA SER A 265 -26.08 -21.98 -6.30
C SER A 265 -25.97 -21.41 -4.88
N ARG A 266 -24.77 -21.03 -4.43
CA ARG A 266 -24.58 -20.56 -3.05
C ARG A 266 -25.24 -19.23 -2.75
N LEU A 267 -25.29 -18.36 -3.75
CA LEU A 267 -25.95 -17.07 -3.67
C LEU A 267 -27.47 -17.19 -3.92
N GLU A 268 -27.99 -18.40 -4.11
CA GLU A 268 -29.41 -18.69 -4.31
C GLU A 268 -29.98 -17.93 -5.52
N LEU A 269 -29.15 -17.71 -6.56
CA LEU A 269 -29.54 -16.90 -7.71
C LEU A 269 -30.59 -17.57 -8.59
N ASN A 270 -30.78 -18.88 -8.44
CA ASN A 270 -31.83 -19.65 -9.10
C ASN A 270 -33.24 -19.19 -8.70
N GLU A 271 -33.42 -18.60 -7.52
CA GLU A 271 -34.73 -18.09 -7.07
C GLU A 271 -35.23 -16.90 -7.90
N PHE A 272 -34.34 -16.26 -8.66
CA PHE A 272 -34.65 -15.08 -9.48
C PHE A 272 -34.84 -15.43 -10.97
N LEU A 273 -34.75 -16.70 -11.35
CA LEU A 273 -35.10 -17.17 -12.69
C LEU A 273 -36.63 -17.34 -12.75
N ILE A 274 -37.32 -16.35 -13.30
CA ILE A 274 -38.79 -16.34 -13.49
C ILE A 274 -39.15 -16.85 -14.90
#